data_AF-A0A1C5HD02-F1
#
_entry.id   AF-A0A1C5HD02-F1
#
_cell.length_a   1.000
_cell.length_b   1.000
_cell.length_c   1.000
_cell.angle_alpha   90.00
_cell.angle_beta   90.00
_cell.angle_gamma   90.00
#
_symmetry.space_group_name_H-M   'P 1'
#
loop_
_entity.id
_entity.type
_entity.pdbx_description
1 polymer ?
#
loop_
_entity_poly.entity_id
_entity_poly.type
_entity_poly.pdbx_seq_one_letter_code
_entity_poly.pdbx_strand_id
1 'polypeptide(L)'
;MDLTDTIELPAQESPSDPPDTVPVGAGLSIFDPVFLGIDEFGQAVYLPMIYRNILIGGEPGAGKSSLLNTIVGHAALCPDVRLCLLDGKQVELGLWEDACDVFVGPDLNHAIRTLRRVQTVMDNRYAFLKASRRRKIGPNDVFGQILVACDEIAYFSATAGDKKDQELFHALLRDIVARGRAVGIMVAAATQRPSSDIIPTSLRDIFAWRFAGRCTTDVSSDIVLGHGWAARGYSSNTIDPNNQGAGFLIAEGGIPALVKAAYMTDADIIRVADYAAWTRRQSGLVTPTERHATTDIKAAA
;
A
#
# COMPACT_ATOMS: atom_id res chain seq x y z
N MET A 1 44.06 17.00 -8.78
CA MET A 1 43.49 16.56 -7.49
C MET A 1 42.05 16.22 -7.82
N ASP A 2 41.85 14.98 -8.24
CA ASP A 2 40.61 14.50 -8.85
C ASP A 2 39.79 13.81 -7.75
N LEU A 3 38.54 14.23 -7.58
CA LEU A 3 37.62 13.76 -6.55
C LEU A 3 36.53 12.94 -7.25
N THR A 4 36.83 11.66 -7.47
CA THR A 4 35.88 10.63 -7.91
C THR A 4 35.69 9.63 -6.79
N ASP A 5 35.03 10.06 -5.70
CA ASP A 5 34.51 9.11 -4.70
C ASP A 5 33.19 8.53 -5.23
N THR A 6 33.31 7.45 -6.00
CA THR A 6 32.21 6.55 -6.33
C THR A 6 31.75 5.86 -5.05
N ILE A 7 30.51 6.10 -4.64
CA ILE A 7 29.88 5.37 -3.53
C ILE A 7 29.67 3.93 -3.98
N GLU A 8 30.56 3.02 -3.57
CA GLU A 8 30.33 1.57 -3.67
C GLU A 8 29.22 1.17 -2.69
N LEU A 9 28.15 0.58 -3.25
CA LEU A 9 27.17 -0.16 -2.46
C LEU A 9 27.88 -1.37 -1.83
N PRO A 10 27.61 -1.72 -0.56
CA PRO A 10 28.25 -2.85 0.09
C PRO A 10 27.95 -4.13 -0.70
N ALA A 11 29.00 -4.93 -0.96
CA ALA A 11 28.90 -6.21 -1.64
C ALA A 11 27.85 -7.09 -0.95
N GLN A 12 26.74 -7.33 -1.65
CA GLN A 12 25.77 -8.33 -1.24
C GLN A 12 26.40 -9.70 -1.51
N GLU A 13 26.50 -10.55 -0.49
CA GLU A 13 26.70 -11.97 -0.70
C GLU A 13 25.68 -12.45 -1.73
N SER A 14 26.16 -13.13 -2.77
CA SER A 14 25.33 -13.60 -3.88
C SER A 14 24.12 -14.37 -3.32
N PRO A 15 22.88 -13.95 -3.61
CA PRO A 15 21.75 -14.77 -3.24
C PRO A 15 21.88 -16.07 -4.03
N SER A 16 21.84 -17.22 -3.35
CA SER A 16 21.29 -18.43 -3.96
C SER A 16 20.02 -18.05 -4.71
N ASP A 17 19.77 -18.64 -5.88
CA ASP A 17 18.62 -18.35 -6.75
C ASP A 17 17.40 -17.86 -5.94
N PRO A 18 16.82 -16.70 -6.30
CA PRO A 18 15.71 -16.14 -5.54
C PRO A 18 14.62 -17.22 -5.45
N PRO A 19 14.11 -17.53 -4.24
CA PRO A 19 13.15 -18.61 -4.12
C PRO A 19 11.93 -18.32 -4.99
N ASP A 20 11.54 -19.29 -5.82
CA ASP A 20 10.35 -19.23 -6.70
C ASP A 20 9.03 -19.00 -5.93
N THR A 21 9.09 -19.04 -4.61
CA THR A 21 7.96 -18.87 -3.70
C THR A 21 8.32 -17.94 -2.55
N VAL A 22 7.48 -16.93 -2.31
CA VAL A 22 7.56 -16.12 -1.10
C VAL A 22 7.07 -16.96 0.09
N PRO A 23 7.79 -16.99 1.22
CA PRO A 23 7.34 -17.72 2.41
C PRO A 23 5.96 -17.21 2.87
N VAL A 24 4.96 -18.08 2.86
CA VAL A 24 3.66 -17.86 3.50
C VAL A 24 3.60 -18.68 4.78
N GLY A 25 3.35 -18.07 5.93
CA GLY A 25 3.31 -18.81 7.20
C GLY A 25 3.33 -17.95 8.46
N ALA A 26 3.19 -18.61 9.61
CA ALA A 26 2.98 -18.03 10.94
C ALA A 26 4.13 -17.14 11.50
N GLY A 27 5.12 -16.79 10.69
CA GLY A 27 6.24 -15.92 11.04
C GLY A 27 6.38 -14.66 10.19
N LEU A 28 5.51 -14.43 9.20
CA LEU A 28 5.59 -13.24 8.35
C LEU A 28 5.24 -12.00 9.16
N SER A 29 6.07 -10.97 9.08
CA SER A 29 5.90 -9.69 9.75
C SER A 29 5.77 -8.56 8.73
N ILE A 30 5.07 -7.50 9.08
CA ILE A 30 5.03 -6.29 8.25
C ILE A 30 6.40 -5.58 8.19
N PHE A 31 7.33 -5.96 9.07
CA PHE A 31 8.72 -5.53 9.04
C PHE A 31 9.53 -6.28 7.97
N ASP A 32 9.07 -7.45 7.53
CA ASP A 32 9.65 -8.16 6.40
C ASP A 32 9.32 -7.42 5.10
N PRO A 33 10.24 -7.40 4.13
CA PRO A 33 10.02 -6.66 2.91
C PRO A 33 9.02 -7.39 2.01
N VAL A 34 8.10 -6.64 1.42
CA VAL A 34 7.08 -7.14 0.50
C VAL A 34 7.75 -7.48 -0.83
N PHE A 35 7.56 -8.71 -1.31
CA PHE A 35 7.96 -9.06 -2.68
C PHE A 35 7.08 -8.29 -3.68
N LEU A 36 7.69 -7.42 -4.46
CA LEU A 36 6.98 -6.59 -5.42
C LEU A 36 6.87 -7.21 -6.80
N GLY A 37 7.86 -8.01 -7.19
CA GLY A 37 8.03 -8.52 -8.55
C GLY A 37 9.50 -8.59 -8.94
N ILE A 38 9.80 -8.31 -10.22
CA ILE A 38 11.17 -8.39 -10.76
C ILE A 38 11.58 -7.11 -11.49
N ASP A 39 12.87 -6.83 -11.58
CA ASP A 39 13.43 -5.73 -12.38
C ASP A 39 13.62 -6.11 -13.85
N GLU A 40 14.18 -5.20 -14.67
CA GLU A 40 14.48 -5.48 -16.08
C GLU A 40 15.51 -6.59 -16.33
N PHE A 41 16.25 -7.02 -15.31
CA PHE A 41 17.24 -8.10 -15.36
C PHE A 41 16.72 -9.42 -14.76
N GLY A 42 15.44 -9.44 -14.36
CA GLY A 42 14.80 -10.60 -13.74
C GLY A 42 15.16 -10.80 -12.26
N GLN A 43 15.81 -9.83 -11.62
CA GLN A 43 16.12 -9.89 -10.19
C GLN A 43 14.90 -9.53 -9.35
N ALA A 44 14.74 -10.21 -8.23
CA ALA A 44 13.63 -9.98 -7.31
C ALA A 44 13.69 -8.58 -6.68
N VAL A 45 12.58 -7.85 -6.76
CA VAL A 45 12.40 -6.52 -6.18
C VAL A 45 11.60 -6.65 -4.89
N TYR A 46 12.18 -6.20 -3.79
CA TYR A 46 11.57 -6.22 -2.47
C TYR A 46 11.40 -4.80 -1.91
N LEU A 47 10.24 -4.52 -1.32
CA LEU A 47 9.89 -3.22 -0.75
C LEU A 47 9.66 -3.31 0.76
N PRO A 48 10.51 -2.68 1.60
CA PRO A 48 10.21 -2.54 3.01
C PRO A 48 9.06 -1.55 3.18
N MET A 49 7.86 -2.06 3.51
CA MET A 49 6.67 -1.24 3.74
C MET A 49 6.73 -0.52 5.09
N ILE A 50 7.35 -1.13 6.10
CA ILE A 50 7.44 -0.51 7.41
C ILE A 50 8.09 0.88 7.36
N TYR A 51 7.43 1.86 7.97
CA TYR A 51 7.82 3.28 8.01
C TYR A 51 7.86 4.00 6.65
N ARG A 52 7.30 3.39 5.59
CA ARG A 52 7.24 3.98 4.26
C ARG A 52 5.81 3.90 3.71
N ASN A 53 5.44 4.93 2.96
CA ASN A 53 4.16 4.97 2.27
C ASN A 53 4.42 4.77 0.78
N ILE A 54 3.46 4.18 0.07
CA ILE A 54 3.52 4.00 -1.38
C ILE A 54 2.32 4.64 -2.09
N LEU A 55 2.61 5.38 -3.16
CA LEU A 55 1.63 5.87 -4.12
C LEU A 55 1.72 5.05 -5.41
N ILE A 56 0.57 4.60 -5.91
CA ILE A 56 0.47 3.76 -7.11
C ILE A 56 -0.41 4.50 -8.13
N GLY A 57 0.15 4.87 -9.29
CA GLY A 57 -0.56 5.60 -10.33
C GLY A 57 -0.40 4.96 -11.72
N GLY A 58 -1.29 5.32 -12.64
CA GLY A 58 -1.38 4.72 -13.97
C GLY A 58 -2.82 4.64 -14.46
N GLU A 59 -3.06 4.27 -15.71
CA GLU A 59 -4.40 4.14 -16.29
C GLU A 59 -5.06 2.76 -15.97
N PRO A 60 -6.36 2.58 -16.21
CA PRO A 60 -7.01 1.27 -16.06
C PRO A 60 -6.27 0.14 -16.80
N GLY A 61 -6.13 -1.02 -16.17
CA GLY A 61 -5.39 -2.15 -16.76
C GLY A 61 -3.86 -2.05 -16.70
N ALA A 62 -3.29 -0.99 -16.13
CA ALA A 62 -1.82 -0.85 -15.99
C ALA A 62 -1.19 -1.78 -14.91
N GLY A 63 -1.98 -2.55 -14.17
CA GLY A 63 -1.49 -3.46 -13.11
C GLY A 63 -1.42 -2.85 -11.70
N LYS A 64 -2.02 -1.68 -11.48
CA LYS A 64 -2.11 -1.03 -10.16
C LYS A 64 -2.80 -1.90 -9.11
N SER A 65 -3.95 -2.48 -9.47
CA SER A 65 -4.74 -3.30 -8.55
C SER A 65 -3.96 -4.56 -8.13
N SER A 66 -3.23 -5.17 -9.07
CA SER A 66 -2.34 -6.30 -8.78
C SER A 66 -1.29 -5.92 -7.73
N LEU A 67 -0.62 -4.78 -7.93
CA LEU A 67 0.40 -4.29 -7.00
C LEU A 67 -0.17 -4.02 -5.60
N LEU A 68 -1.33 -3.37 -5.53
CA LEU A 68 -2.01 -3.09 -4.28
C LEU A 68 -2.44 -4.39 -3.57
N ASN A 69 -2.98 -5.35 -4.32
CA ASN A 69 -3.34 -6.67 -3.80
C ASN A 69 -2.12 -7.42 -3.25
N THR A 70 -0.96 -7.35 -3.88
CA THR A 70 0.29 -7.95 -3.36
C THR A 70 0.68 -7.36 -2.01
N ILE A 71 0.61 -6.03 -1.87
CA ILE A 71 0.91 -5.34 -0.59
C ILE A 71 -0.12 -5.71 0.49
N VAL A 72 -1.41 -5.69 0.14
CA VAL A 72 -2.48 -6.03 1.08
C VAL A 72 -2.41 -7.51 1.48
N GLY A 73 -2.10 -8.41 0.55
CA GLY A 73 -1.96 -9.83 0.82
C GLY A 73 -0.79 -10.15 1.75
N HIS A 74 0.37 -9.53 1.55
CA HIS A 74 1.49 -9.61 2.49
C HIS A 74 1.04 -9.17 3.89
N ALA A 75 0.42 -7.99 3.99
CA ALA A 75 -0.02 -7.45 5.27
C ALA A 75 -1.15 -8.28 5.92
N ALA A 76 -2.05 -8.90 5.13
CA ALA A 76 -3.10 -9.77 5.65
C ALA A 76 -2.55 -11.01 6.33
N LEU A 77 -1.44 -11.54 5.84
CA LEU A 77 -0.73 -12.68 6.44
C LEU A 77 0.10 -12.30 7.67
N CYS A 78 0.35 -11.01 7.92
CA CYS A 78 1.13 -10.54 9.05
C CYS A 78 0.26 -10.41 10.32
N PRO A 79 0.62 -11.03 11.46
CA PRO A 79 -0.14 -10.93 12.70
C PRO A 79 0.12 -9.62 13.46
N ASP A 80 1.18 -8.89 13.10
CA ASP A 80 1.62 -7.67 13.74
C ASP A 80 1.09 -6.39 13.07
N VAL A 81 0.15 -6.52 12.13
CA VAL A 81 -0.47 -5.38 11.43
C VAL A 81 -2.00 -5.45 11.44
N ARG A 82 -2.61 -4.28 11.56
CA ARG A 82 -4.04 -4.01 11.44
C ARG A 82 -4.33 -3.44 10.05
N LEU A 83 -5.36 -3.94 9.38
CA LEU A 83 -5.72 -3.59 8.02
C LEU A 83 -6.94 -2.66 7.97
N CYS A 84 -6.75 -1.48 7.39
CA CYS A 84 -7.81 -0.53 7.11
C CYS A 84 -7.92 -0.34 5.59
N LEU A 85 -8.98 -0.87 4.98
CA LEU A 85 -9.16 -0.91 3.53
C LEU A 85 -10.23 0.08 3.09
N LEU A 86 -9.90 0.95 2.14
CA LEU A 86 -10.78 1.95 1.56
C LEU A 86 -10.98 1.63 0.07
N ASP A 87 -12.16 1.12 -0.26
CA ASP A 87 -12.53 0.69 -1.62
C ASP A 87 -13.91 1.24 -1.99
N GLY A 88 -13.90 2.40 -2.65
CA GLY A 88 -15.12 3.05 -3.10
C GLY A 88 -15.87 2.30 -4.21
N LYS A 89 -15.25 1.31 -4.87
CA LYS A 89 -15.87 0.52 -5.94
C LYS A 89 -16.28 -0.87 -5.47
N GLN A 90 -15.73 -1.35 -4.36
CA GLN A 90 -15.90 -2.70 -3.82
C GLN A 90 -15.54 -3.82 -4.81
N VAL A 91 -14.54 -3.58 -5.64
CA VAL A 91 -14.10 -4.56 -6.66
C VAL A 91 -12.74 -5.14 -6.31
N GLU A 92 -11.82 -4.29 -5.88
CA GLU A 92 -10.39 -4.66 -5.80
C GLU A 92 -10.02 -5.15 -4.40
N LEU A 93 -10.40 -4.41 -3.35
CA LEU A 93 -10.08 -4.78 -1.97
C LEU A 93 -11.20 -5.57 -1.29
N GLY A 94 -12.37 -5.69 -1.93
CA GLY A 94 -13.52 -6.42 -1.40
C GLY A 94 -13.21 -7.89 -1.05
N LEU A 95 -12.29 -8.52 -1.79
CA LEU A 95 -11.85 -9.89 -1.52
C LEU A 95 -11.14 -10.05 -0.16
N TRP A 96 -10.62 -8.95 0.40
CA TRP A 96 -9.93 -8.94 1.69
C TRP A 96 -10.82 -8.50 2.86
N GLU A 97 -12.12 -8.28 2.63
CA GLU A 97 -13.05 -7.75 3.65
C GLU A 97 -13.03 -8.59 4.93
N ASP A 98 -13.06 -9.92 4.82
CA ASP A 98 -13.06 -10.83 5.96
C ASP A 98 -11.71 -10.94 6.69
N ALA A 99 -10.62 -10.48 6.07
CA ALA A 99 -9.29 -10.45 6.66
C ALA A 99 -8.96 -9.08 7.28
N CYS A 100 -9.75 -8.03 7.00
CA CYS A 100 -9.43 -6.68 7.46
C CYS A 100 -10.05 -6.30 8.81
N ASP A 101 -9.50 -5.27 9.45
CA ASP A 101 -10.03 -4.73 10.69
C ASP A 101 -11.12 -3.67 10.44
N VAL A 102 -11.01 -2.93 9.34
CA VAL A 102 -12.00 -1.94 8.89
C VAL A 102 -12.07 -1.97 7.37
N PHE A 103 -13.27 -2.21 6.83
CA PHE A 103 -13.58 -2.06 5.41
C PHE A 103 -14.47 -0.83 5.19
N VAL A 104 -14.06 0.06 4.29
CA VAL A 104 -14.80 1.25 3.89
C VAL A 104 -15.16 1.14 2.41
N GLY A 105 -16.45 0.94 2.15
CA GLY A 105 -17.03 0.92 0.80
C GLY A 105 -17.24 2.31 0.18
N PRO A 106 -18.31 2.51 -0.61
CA PRO A 106 -18.68 3.79 -1.25
C PRO A 106 -19.29 4.80 -0.24
N ASP A 107 -18.63 5.03 0.90
CA ASP A 107 -19.09 5.94 1.95
C ASP A 107 -17.95 6.87 2.40
N LEU A 108 -17.96 8.10 1.88
CA LEU A 108 -16.98 9.13 2.23
C LEU A 108 -17.04 9.51 3.73
N ASN A 109 -18.23 9.52 4.33
CA ASN A 109 -18.37 9.84 5.74
C ASN A 109 -17.76 8.74 6.61
N HIS A 110 -17.91 7.47 6.21
CA HIS A 110 -17.22 6.36 6.85
C HIS A 110 -15.70 6.49 6.68
N ALA A 111 -15.21 6.80 5.49
CA ALA A 111 -13.78 7.04 5.26
C ALA A 111 -13.23 8.12 6.19
N ILE A 112 -13.90 9.27 6.29
CA ILE A 112 -13.53 10.38 7.19
C ILE A 112 -13.51 9.93 8.66
N ARG A 113 -14.54 9.23 9.13
CA ARG A 113 -14.59 8.71 10.51
C ARG A 113 -13.44 7.75 10.79
N THR A 114 -13.11 6.89 9.83
CA THR A 114 -12.01 5.92 9.93
C THR A 114 -10.67 6.64 9.99
N LEU A 115 -10.39 7.59 9.10
CA LEU A 115 -9.13 8.35 9.14
C LEU A 115 -8.98 9.19 10.42
N ARG A 116 -10.07 9.76 10.97
CA ARG A 116 -10.05 10.43 12.29
C ARG A 116 -9.69 9.49 13.44
N ARG A 117 -10.18 8.24 13.39
CA ARG A 117 -9.77 7.20 14.36
C ARG A 117 -8.28 6.88 14.23
N VAL A 118 -7.79 6.73 13.00
CA VAL A 118 -6.36 6.52 12.73
C VAL A 118 -5.51 7.68 13.25
N GLN A 119 -5.93 8.94 13.06
CA GLN A 119 -5.26 10.10 13.64
C GLN A 119 -5.22 10.08 15.17
N THR A 120 -6.32 9.68 15.81
CA THR A 120 -6.35 9.55 17.27
C THR A 120 -5.35 8.51 17.76
N VAL A 121 -5.24 7.37 17.07
CA VAL A 121 -4.20 6.35 17.35
C VAL A 121 -2.80 6.93 17.13
N MET A 122 -2.60 7.68 16.04
CA MET A 122 -1.33 8.34 15.73
C MET A 122 -0.90 9.29 16.86
N ASP A 123 -1.78 10.17 17.31
CA ASP A 123 -1.50 11.14 18.37
C ASP A 123 -1.16 10.45 19.71
N ASN A 124 -1.91 9.40 20.06
CA ASN A 124 -1.64 8.59 21.25
C ASN A 124 -0.26 7.91 21.19
N ARG A 125 0.11 7.38 20.03
CA ARG A 125 1.43 6.76 19.82
C ARG A 125 2.57 7.80 19.89
N TYR A 126 2.34 9.02 19.40
CA TYR A 126 3.29 10.11 19.58
C TYR A 126 3.46 10.52 21.05
N ALA A 127 2.38 10.57 21.82
CA ALA A 127 2.45 10.82 23.26
C ALA A 127 3.29 9.75 23.97
N PHE A 128 3.10 8.47 23.59
CA PHE A 128 3.92 7.36 24.08
C PHE A 128 5.41 7.47 23.70
N LEU A 129 5.73 7.83 22.45
CA LEU A 129 7.11 8.05 22.02
C LEU A 129 7.77 9.19 22.79
N LYS A 130 7.04 10.28 23.02
CA LYS A 130 7.51 11.42 23.82
C LYS A 130 7.80 11.00 25.27
N ALA A 131 6.87 10.27 25.90
CA ALA A 131 7.02 9.78 27.26
C ALA A 131 8.19 8.79 27.41
N SER A 132 8.40 7.92 26.42
CA SER A 132 9.50 6.95 26.41
C SER A 132 10.81 7.50 25.83
N ARG A 133 10.88 8.77 25.41
CA ARG A 133 12.03 9.41 24.76
C ARG A 133 12.55 8.64 23.54
N ARG A 134 11.64 8.03 22.78
CA ARG A 134 11.96 7.30 21.54
C ARG A 134 11.51 8.06 20.31
N ARG A 135 12.14 7.77 19.18
CA ARG A 135 11.84 8.42 17.90
C ARG A 135 10.93 7.60 16.99
N LYS A 136 10.78 6.30 17.26
CA LYS A 136 9.97 5.39 16.45
C LYS A 136 9.42 4.23 17.27
N ILE A 137 8.24 3.74 16.87
CA ILE A 137 7.69 2.45 17.31
C ILE A 137 8.44 1.35 16.58
N GLY A 138 8.92 0.34 17.31
CA GLY A 138 9.63 -0.82 16.78
C GLY A 138 8.78 -2.10 16.81
N PRO A 139 9.35 -3.23 16.35
CA PRO A 139 8.65 -4.52 16.31
C PRO A 139 8.31 -5.09 17.69
N ASN A 140 9.07 -4.69 18.72
CA ASN A 140 8.89 -5.16 20.10
C ASN A 140 7.94 -4.29 20.92
N ASP A 141 7.31 -3.27 20.31
CA ASP A 141 6.32 -2.46 21.00
C ASP A 141 4.97 -3.19 21.05
N VAL A 142 4.18 -2.89 22.08
CA VAL A 142 2.85 -3.48 22.31
C VAL A 142 1.81 -3.14 21.23
N PHE A 143 2.17 -2.30 20.26
CA PHE A 143 1.27 -1.82 19.22
C PHE A 143 1.47 -2.61 17.93
N GLY A 144 0.43 -3.28 17.46
CA GLY A 144 0.38 -3.72 16.06
C GLY A 144 0.46 -2.52 15.12
N GLN A 145 1.19 -2.64 14.03
CA GLN A 145 1.27 -1.61 12.99
C GLN A 145 -0.09 -1.43 12.30
N ILE A 146 -0.27 -0.37 11.53
CA ILE A 146 -1.51 -0.15 10.76
C ILE A 146 -1.14 0.07 9.30
N LEU A 147 -1.76 -0.68 8.40
CA LEU A 147 -1.75 -0.38 6.96
C LEU A 147 -3.11 0.20 6.57
N VAL A 148 -3.11 1.43 6.08
CA VAL A 148 -4.25 2.06 5.40
C VAL A 148 -4.06 1.87 3.90
N ALA A 149 -4.87 1.01 3.29
CA ALA A 149 -4.86 0.79 1.85
C ALA A 149 -6.06 1.51 1.20
N CYS A 150 -5.84 2.27 0.12
CA CYS A 150 -6.88 2.97 -0.61
C CYS A 150 -6.76 2.66 -2.10
N ASP A 151 -7.75 1.97 -2.68
CA ASP A 151 -7.71 1.56 -4.10
C ASP A 151 -7.83 2.74 -5.07
N GLU A 152 -8.68 3.71 -4.74
CA GLU A 152 -8.88 4.88 -5.58
C GLU A 152 -9.06 6.12 -4.72
N ILE A 153 -7.96 6.85 -4.50
CA ILE A 153 -7.98 8.11 -3.75
C ILE A 153 -9.00 9.08 -4.38
N ALA A 154 -9.07 9.14 -5.72
CA ALA A 154 -9.94 10.08 -6.44
C ALA A 154 -11.44 9.85 -6.17
N TYR A 155 -11.82 8.64 -5.75
CA TYR A 155 -13.19 8.35 -5.38
C TYR A 155 -13.57 9.20 -4.16
N PHE A 156 -12.75 9.17 -3.10
CA PHE A 156 -13.01 9.86 -1.85
C PHE A 156 -12.60 11.35 -1.87
N SER A 157 -11.62 11.74 -2.70
CA SER A 157 -11.13 13.11 -2.76
C SER A 157 -11.78 13.98 -3.84
N ALA A 158 -12.53 13.41 -4.78
CA ALA A 158 -13.10 14.19 -5.89
C ALA A 158 -14.44 13.68 -6.46
N THR A 159 -14.90 12.48 -6.09
CA THR A 159 -16.12 11.89 -6.69
C THR A 159 -17.27 11.77 -5.69
N ALA A 160 -17.02 11.22 -4.51
CA ALA A 160 -18.04 10.98 -3.49
C ALA A 160 -18.29 12.22 -2.63
N GLY A 161 -19.53 12.39 -2.16
CA GLY A 161 -19.90 13.45 -1.22
C GLY A 161 -19.73 14.88 -1.74
N ASP A 162 -19.81 15.85 -0.84
CA ASP A 162 -19.62 17.26 -1.16
C ASP A 162 -18.14 17.67 -1.11
N LYS A 163 -17.83 18.85 -1.66
CA LYS A 163 -16.47 19.37 -1.73
C LYS A 163 -15.81 19.54 -0.36
N LYS A 164 -16.58 19.87 0.68
CA LYS A 164 -16.06 20.09 2.03
C LYS A 164 -15.60 18.78 2.66
N ASP A 165 -16.37 17.71 2.48
CA ASP A 165 -16.02 16.39 2.96
C ASP A 165 -14.84 15.80 2.17
N GLN A 166 -14.77 16.05 0.86
CA GLN A 166 -13.64 15.68 0.00
C GLN A 166 -12.33 16.35 0.44
N GLU A 167 -12.36 17.65 0.70
CA GLU A 167 -11.21 18.41 1.21
C GLU A 167 -10.78 17.91 2.60
N LEU A 168 -11.74 17.58 3.47
CA LEU A 168 -11.47 17.00 4.78
C LEU A 168 -10.80 15.62 4.65
N PHE A 169 -11.31 14.73 3.80
CA PHE A 169 -10.70 13.43 3.54
C PHE A 169 -9.25 13.59 3.07
N HIS A 170 -9.01 14.47 2.10
CA HIS A 170 -7.68 14.74 1.58
C HIS A 170 -6.73 15.28 2.67
N ALA A 171 -7.20 16.19 3.51
CA ALA A 171 -6.41 16.72 4.63
C ALA A 171 -6.05 15.64 5.66
N LEU A 172 -6.99 14.76 6.00
CA LEU A 172 -6.77 13.64 6.93
C LEU A 172 -5.76 12.62 6.37
N LEU A 173 -5.94 12.22 5.10
CA LEU A 173 -5.03 11.27 4.45
C LEU A 173 -3.61 11.84 4.40
N ARG A 174 -3.46 13.11 4.00
CA ARG A 174 -2.16 13.79 3.96
C ARG A 174 -1.47 13.80 5.32
N ASP A 175 -2.19 14.12 6.39
CA ASP A 175 -1.63 14.16 7.75
C ASP A 175 -1.11 12.77 8.18
N ILE A 176 -1.87 11.72 7.88
CA ILE A 176 -1.45 10.33 8.14
C ILE A 176 -0.22 9.95 7.32
N VAL A 177 -0.15 10.28 6.04
CA VAL A 177 1.04 10.00 5.21
C VAL A 177 2.26 10.76 5.75
N ALA A 178 2.08 12.02 6.17
CA ALA A 178 3.19 12.86 6.63
C ALA A 178 3.76 12.43 8.00
N ARG A 179 2.89 12.02 8.94
CA ARG A 179 3.27 11.76 10.35
C ARG A 179 3.22 10.28 10.73
N GLY A 180 2.46 9.44 10.02
CA GLY A 180 2.21 8.05 10.38
C GLY A 180 3.48 7.18 10.48
N ARG A 181 4.49 7.46 9.65
CA ARG A 181 5.72 6.65 9.54
C ARG A 181 6.38 6.35 10.88
N ALA A 182 6.57 7.35 11.76
CA ALA A 182 7.33 7.17 12.99
C ALA A 182 6.55 6.31 14.02
N VAL A 183 5.23 6.29 13.90
CA VAL A 183 4.32 5.60 14.82
C VAL A 183 3.74 4.32 14.22
N GLY A 184 4.33 3.80 13.15
CA GLY A 184 3.91 2.50 12.64
C GLY A 184 2.58 2.50 11.90
N ILE A 185 2.25 3.62 11.25
CA ILE A 185 1.07 3.74 10.40
C ILE A 185 1.56 4.01 8.98
N MET A 186 1.25 3.08 8.07
CA MET A 186 1.65 3.09 6.67
C MET A 186 0.43 3.31 5.79
N VAL A 187 0.66 3.93 4.63
CA VAL A 187 -0.37 4.18 3.62
C VAL A 187 0.08 3.58 2.29
N ALA A 188 -0.76 2.74 1.71
CA ALA A 188 -0.66 2.30 0.32
C ALA A 188 -1.87 2.86 -0.44
N ALA A 189 -1.65 3.79 -1.36
CA ALA A 189 -2.74 4.49 -2.00
C ALA A 189 -2.59 4.45 -3.52
N ALA A 190 -3.67 4.13 -4.21
CA ALA A 190 -3.70 3.97 -5.65
C ALA A 190 -4.66 5.00 -6.30
N THR A 191 -4.39 5.32 -7.56
CA THR A 191 -5.33 6.08 -8.38
C THR A 191 -5.19 5.76 -9.87
N GLN A 192 -6.32 5.72 -10.56
CA GLN A 192 -6.44 5.60 -12.01
C GLN A 192 -6.45 6.96 -12.70
N ARG A 193 -6.58 8.06 -11.94
CA ARG A 193 -6.60 9.44 -12.43
C ARG A 193 -5.38 10.19 -11.90
N PRO A 194 -4.21 10.04 -12.54
CA PRO A 194 -3.03 10.81 -12.19
C PRO A 194 -3.19 12.27 -12.66
N SER A 195 -3.88 13.07 -11.84
CA SER A 195 -4.09 14.50 -12.01
C SER A 195 -3.70 15.27 -10.74
N SER A 196 -3.28 16.53 -10.88
CA SER A 196 -2.74 17.33 -9.76
C SER A 196 -3.77 17.76 -8.73
N ASP A 197 -5.06 17.74 -9.09
CA ASP A 197 -6.19 17.92 -8.18
C ASP A 197 -6.42 16.68 -7.28
N ILE A 198 -6.10 15.48 -7.76
CA ILE A 198 -6.19 14.23 -7.00
C ILE A 198 -4.91 13.99 -6.19
N ILE A 199 -3.75 14.14 -6.85
CA ILE A 199 -2.42 13.97 -6.26
C ILE A 199 -1.68 15.30 -6.35
N PRO A 200 -1.97 16.26 -5.45
CA PRO A 200 -1.18 17.48 -5.40
C PRO A 200 0.27 17.14 -5.07
N THR A 201 1.21 17.91 -5.60
CA THR A 201 2.67 17.76 -5.36
C THR A 201 3.00 17.56 -3.88
N SER A 202 2.33 18.31 -3.01
CA SER A 202 2.52 18.23 -1.56
C SER A 202 2.05 16.92 -0.89
N LEU A 203 1.16 16.16 -1.54
CA LEU A 203 0.79 14.80 -1.16
C LEU A 203 1.72 13.78 -1.84
N ARG A 204 2.04 13.96 -3.13
CA ARG A 204 2.95 13.09 -3.87
C ARG A 204 4.31 12.96 -3.18
N ASP A 205 4.92 14.08 -2.81
CA ASP A 205 6.32 14.12 -2.38
C ASP A 205 6.53 13.61 -0.94
N ILE A 206 5.46 13.35 -0.19
CA ILE A 206 5.53 12.68 1.12
C ILE A 206 5.43 11.15 1.02
N PHE A 207 5.14 10.59 -0.15
CA PHE A 207 5.22 9.15 -0.40
C PHE A 207 6.66 8.75 -0.69
N ALA A 208 7.22 7.91 0.20
CA ALA A 208 8.59 7.43 0.09
C ALA A 208 8.79 6.48 -1.11
N TRP A 209 7.75 5.77 -1.51
CA TRP A 209 7.72 4.96 -2.72
C TRP A 209 6.65 5.49 -3.66
N ARG A 210 6.96 5.55 -4.96
CA ARG A 210 5.99 5.89 -5.99
C ARG A 210 6.16 4.91 -7.14
N PHE A 211 5.06 4.29 -7.54
CA PHE A 211 5.00 3.39 -8.68
C PHE A 211 4.10 4.02 -9.75
N ALA A 212 4.67 4.29 -10.92
CA ALA A 212 3.92 4.71 -12.09
C ALA A 212 3.85 3.54 -13.07
N GLY A 213 2.71 2.84 -13.08
CA GLY A 213 2.33 1.99 -14.19
C GLY A 213 2.04 2.83 -15.43
N ARG A 214 1.70 2.15 -16.53
CA ARG A 214 1.40 2.80 -17.81
C ARG A 214 0.44 3.99 -17.65
N CYS A 215 0.79 5.13 -18.21
CA CYS A 215 0.00 6.36 -18.22
C CYS A 215 -0.31 6.78 -19.66
N THR A 216 -1.36 7.56 -19.86
CA THR A 216 -1.73 8.07 -21.20
C THR A 216 -0.83 9.18 -21.73
N THR A 217 -0.10 9.86 -20.83
CA THR A 217 0.77 11.00 -21.17
C THR A 217 1.99 11.07 -20.25
N ASP A 218 3.04 11.74 -20.72
CA ASP A 218 4.23 12.07 -19.93
C ASP A 218 3.91 12.94 -18.71
N VAL A 219 2.91 13.83 -18.84
CA VAL A 219 2.44 14.68 -17.74
C VAL A 219 1.83 13.81 -16.64
N SER A 220 0.99 12.84 -16.99
CA SER A 220 0.42 11.87 -16.05
C SER A 220 1.49 11.00 -15.40
N SER A 221 2.55 10.61 -16.12
CA SER A 221 3.72 9.93 -15.55
C SER A 221 4.40 10.78 -14.48
N ASP A 222 4.69 12.05 -14.78
CA ASP A 222 5.36 12.99 -13.85
C ASP A 222 4.49 13.37 -12.64
N ILE A 223 3.17 13.34 -12.77
CA ILE A 223 2.25 13.53 -11.63
C ILE A 223 2.44 12.40 -10.60
N VAL A 224 2.81 11.19 -11.02
CA VAL A 224 3.09 10.07 -10.11
C VAL A 224 4.56 10.05 -9.70
N LEU A 225 5.50 10.06 -10.65
CA LEU A 225 6.94 9.90 -10.37
C LEU A 225 7.60 11.12 -9.74
N GLY A 226 7.05 12.32 -9.98
CA GLY A 226 7.74 13.57 -9.71
C GLY A 226 8.05 14.34 -11.00
N HIS A 227 8.18 15.65 -10.89
CA HIS A 227 8.40 16.51 -12.06
C HIS A 227 9.72 16.21 -12.77
N GLY A 228 9.68 16.19 -14.10
CA GLY A 228 10.85 16.14 -14.98
C GLY A 228 11.46 14.76 -15.17
N TRP A 229 10.80 13.68 -14.74
CA TRP A 229 11.30 12.33 -14.98
C TRP A 229 11.07 11.88 -16.42
N ALA A 230 9.92 12.22 -17.00
CA ALA A 230 9.63 11.92 -18.41
C ALA A 230 10.67 12.55 -19.35
N ALA A 231 11.02 13.82 -19.15
CA ALA A 231 12.05 14.51 -19.92
C ALA A 231 13.47 13.91 -19.76
N ARG A 232 13.69 13.13 -18.69
CA ARG A 232 14.94 12.40 -18.42
C ARG A 232 14.89 10.95 -18.91
N GLY A 233 13.86 10.57 -19.67
CA GLY A 233 13.70 9.23 -20.24
C GLY A 233 12.88 8.26 -19.39
N TYR A 234 12.43 8.68 -18.20
CA TYR A 234 11.62 7.85 -17.30
C TYR A 234 10.15 8.25 -17.41
N SER A 235 9.51 7.87 -18.51
CA SER A 235 8.09 8.12 -18.74
C SER A 235 7.31 6.81 -18.77
N SER A 236 6.34 6.63 -17.87
CA SER A 236 5.48 5.44 -17.90
C SER A 236 4.54 5.38 -19.12
N ASN A 237 4.45 6.47 -19.89
CA ASN A 237 3.74 6.49 -21.18
C ASN A 237 4.44 5.64 -22.26
N THR A 238 5.74 5.36 -22.12
CA THR A 238 6.47 4.52 -23.08
C THR A 238 6.31 3.02 -22.84
N ILE A 239 5.62 2.63 -21.76
CA ILE A 239 5.38 1.23 -21.43
C ILE A 239 4.38 0.64 -22.43
N ASP A 240 4.74 -0.49 -23.04
CA ASP A 240 3.90 -1.20 -24.00
C ASP A 240 2.53 -1.55 -23.37
N PRO A 241 1.40 -1.28 -24.05
CA PRO A 241 0.07 -1.65 -23.58
C PRO A 241 -0.12 -3.13 -23.22
N ASN A 242 0.63 -4.03 -23.85
CA ASN A 242 0.60 -5.47 -23.60
C ASN A 242 1.48 -5.88 -22.41
N ASN A 243 2.30 -4.97 -21.87
CA ASN A 243 3.18 -5.24 -20.73
C ASN A 243 2.52 -4.83 -19.41
N GLN A 244 1.33 -5.36 -19.13
CA GLN A 244 0.57 -5.04 -17.91
C GLN A 244 1.36 -5.36 -16.64
N GLY A 245 1.30 -4.51 -15.62
CA GLY A 245 2.09 -4.65 -14.40
C GLY A 245 3.53 -4.16 -14.52
N ALA A 246 4.01 -3.79 -15.71
CA ALA A 246 5.25 -3.02 -15.81
C ALA A 246 5.01 -1.56 -15.37
N GLY A 247 5.98 -1.00 -14.65
CA GLY A 247 5.94 0.37 -14.19
C GLY A 247 7.28 0.87 -13.70
N PHE A 248 7.42 2.18 -13.60
CA PHE A 248 8.58 2.80 -12.99
C PHE A 248 8.37 2.92 -11.49
N LEU A 249 9.27 2.35 -10.70
CA LEU A 249 9.32 2.44 -9.26
C LEU A 249 10.43 3.41 -8.84
N ILE A 250 10.10 4.39 -8.01
CA ILE A 250 11.07 5.34 -7.46
C ILE A 250 10.98 5.38 -5.93
N ALA A 251 12.16 5.30 -5.30
CA ALA A 251 12.35 5.62 -3.89
C ALA A 251 12.54 7.14 -3.70
N GLU A 252 12.21 7.68 -2.52
CA GLU A 252 12.55 9.05 -2.13
C GLU A 252 14.03 9.36 -2.42
N GLY A 253 14.28 10.42 -3.20
CA GLY A 253 15.63 10.84 -3.59
C GLY A 253 16.35 9.94 -4.62
N GLY A 254 15.72 8.84 -5.06
CA GLY A 254 16.28 7.91 -6.02
C GLY A 254 16.03 8.27 -7.49
N ILE A 255 16.40 7.35 -8.37
CA ILE A 255 16.12 7.37 -9.81
C ILE A 255 15.06 6.28 -10.08
N PRO A 256 14.08 6.49 -10.98
CA PRO A 256 13.10 5.45 -11.30
C PRO A 256 13.77 4.22 -11.92
N ALA A 257 13.40 3.03 -11.44
CA ALA A 257 13.79 1.75 -12.01
C ALA A 257 12.57 1.08 -12.65
N LEU A 258 12.77 0.35 -13.75
CA LEU A 258 11.66 -0.37 -14.38
C LEU A 258 11.43 -1.68 -13.62
N VAL A 259 10.20 -1.93 -13.22
CA VAL A 259 9.84 -3.14 -12.49
C VAL A 259 8.58 -3.76 -13.09
N LYS A 260 8.53 -5.08 -13.07
CA LYS A 260 7.37 -5.89 -13.42
C LYS A 260 6.75 -6.42 -12.13
N ALA A 261 5.59 -5.89 -11.79
CA ALA A 261 4.85 -6.27 -10.59
C ALA A 261 4.46 -7.75 -10.59
N ALA A 262 4.54 -8.38 -9.41
CA ALA A 262 4.00 -9.70 -9.15
C ALA A 262 2.48 -9.69 -9.38
N TYR A 263 1.99 -10.82 -9.87
CA TYR A 263 0.59 -11.02 -10.21
C TYR A 263 0.01 -12.20 -9.44
N MET A 264 -1.11 -11.94 -8.76
CA MET A 264 -1.95 -12.98 -8.17
C MET A 264 -3.24 -13.04 -8.98
N THR A 265 -3.66 -14.25 -9.37
CA THR A 265 -4.98 -14.42 -9.96
C THR A 265 -6.06 -14.18 -8.90
N ASP A 266 -7.30 -13.92 -9.31
CA ASP A 266 -8.42 -13.81 -8.36
C ASP A 266 -8.55 -15.06 -7.48
N ALA A 267 -8.29 -16.24 -8.04
CA ALA A 267 -8.29 -17.49 -7.30
C ALA A 267 -7.17 -17.56 -6.25
N ASP A 268 -6.00 -17.00 -6.55
CA ASP A 268 -4.89 -16.91 -5.58
C ASP A 268 -5.23 -15.90 -4.48
N ILE A 269 -5.78 -14.74 -4.84
CA ILE A 269 -6.21 -13.71 -3.89
C ILE A 269 -7.24 -14.29 -2.92
N ILE A 270 -8.28 -14.97 -3.42
CA ILE A 270 -9.32 -15.59 -2.59
C ILE A 270 -8.70 -16.60 -1.62
N ARG A 271 -7.84 -17.51 -2.10
CA ARG A 271 -7.18 -18.51 -1.23
C ARG A 271 -6.35 -17.85 -0.13
N VAL A 272 -5.58 -16.83 -0.48
CA VAL A 272 -4.74 -16.11 0.50
C VAL A 272 -5.60 -15.32 1.47
N ALA A 273 -6.67 -14.67 1.01
CA ALA A 273 -7.61 -13.93 1.84
C ALA A 273 -8.33 -14.84 2.83
N ASP A 274 -8.83 -15.99 2.39
CA ASP A 274 -9.48 -17.00 3.25
C ASP A 274 -8.52 -17.50 4.33
N TYR A 275 -7.29 -17.82 3.94
CA TYR A 275 -6.25 -18.26 4.88
C TYR A 275 -5.85 -17.16 5.87
N ALA A 276 -5.72 -15.91 5.41
CA ALA A 276 -5.45 -14.76 6.26
C ALA A 276 -6.60 -14.52 7.25
N ALA A 277 -7.85 -14.53 6.78
CA ALA A 277 -9.03 -14.38 7.63
C ALA A 277 -9.09 -15.47 8.71
N TRP A 278 -8.85 -16.73 8.34
CA TRP A 278 -8.77 -17.85 9.28
C TRP A 278 -7.69 -17.63 10.35
N THR A 279 -6.47 -17.28 9.95
CA THR A 279 -5.34 -17.07 10.86
C THR A 279 -5.61 -15.88 11.80
N ARG A 280 -6.09 -14.76 11.27
CA ARG A 280 -6.35 -13.53 12.04
C ARG A 280 -7.48 -13.69 13.06
N ARG A 281 -8.50 -14.52 12.77
CA ARG A 281 -9.55 -14.88 13.74
C ARG A 281 -8.98 -15.66 14.92
N GLN A 282 -8.06 -16.59 14.68
CA GLN A 282 -7.42 -17.35 15.74
C GLN A 282 -6.53 -16.49 16.64
N SER A 283 -5.87 -15.46 16.07
CA SER A 283 -5.05 -14.50 16.81
C SER A 283 -5.87 -13.40 17.50
N GLY A 284 -7.20 -13.38 17.38
CA GLY A 284 -8.07 -12.34 17.94
C GLY A 284 -7.90 -10.96 17.28
N LEU A 285 -7.33 -10.91 16.07
CA LEU A 285 -7.18 -9.67 15.31
C LEU A 285 -8.50 -9.25 14.67
N VAL A 286 -9.30 -10.20 14.19
CA VAL A 286 -10.59 -9.91 13.54
C VAL A 286 -11.73 -10.55 14.36
N THR A 287 -12.71 -9.73 14.77
CA THR A 287 -13.99 -10.23 15.28
C THR A 287 -14.87 -10.72 14.13
N PRO A 288 -15.57 -11.86 14.25
CA PRO A 288 -16.43 -12.36 13.18
C PRO A 288 -17.46 -11.31 12.75
N THR A 289 -17.52 -11.04 11.46
CA THR A 289 -18.64 -10.34 10.82
C THR A 289 -19.89 -11.22 10.93
N GLU A 290 -21.02 -10.67 11.36
CA GLU A 290 -22.30 -11.38 11.62
C GLU A 290 -22.93 -12.09 10.40
N ARG A 291 -22.24 -12.19 9.25
CA ARG A 291 -22.78 -12.78 8.02
C ARG A 291 -22.93 -14.31 8.06
N HIS A 292 -22.35 -15.01 9.05
CA HIS A 292 -22.41 -16.48 9.16
C HIS A 292 -23.29 -17.00 10.31
N ALA A 293 -24.06 -16.14 10.99
CA ALA A 293 -24.91 -16.57 12.11
C ALA A 293 -26.22 -17.30 11.70
N THR A 294 -26.45 -17.56 10.42
CA THR A 294 -27.70 -18.16 9.93
C THR A 294 -27.45 -19.28 8.91
N THR A 295 -26.86 -20.41 9.36
CA THR A 295 -27.21 -21.70 8.72
C THR A 295 -27.10 -22.94 9.63
N ASP A 296 -26.59 -22.84 10.86
CA ASP A 296 -26.55 -23.99 11.79
C ASP A 296 -27.73 -24.02 12.77
N ILE A 297 -28.98 -23.99 12.26
CA ILE A 297 -30.14 -24.49 13.01
C ILE A 297 -31.11 -25.16 12.03
N LYS A 298 -30.81 -26.41 11.64
CA LYS A 298 -31.82 -27.46 11.30
C LYS A 298 -31.12 -28.79 11.01
N ALA A 299 -30.65 -29.44 12.06
CA ALA A 299 -30.39 -30.88 12.08
C ALA A 299 -30.66 -31.43 13.50
N ALA A 300 -31.91 -31.31 13.93
CA ALA A 300 -32.48 -32.01 15.09
C ALA A 300 -34.01 -31.94 15.00
N ALA A 301 -34.58 -32.77 14.13
CA ALA A 301 -35.95 -33.30 14.20
C ALA A 301 -36.08 -34.45 13.19
#